data_AF-A0AA38LTF2-F1
#
_entry.id   AF-A0AA38LTF2-F1
#
_cell.length_a   1.000
_cell.length_b   1.000
_cell.length_c   1.000
_cell.angle_alpha   90.00
_cell.angle_beta   90.00
_cell.angle_gamma   90.00
#
_symmetry.space_group_name_H-M   'P 1'
#
loop_
_entity.id
_entity.type
_entity.pdbx_description
1 polymer ?
#
loop_
_entity_poly.entity_id
_entity_poly.type
_entity_poly.pdbx_seq_one_letter_code
_entity_poly.pdbx_strand_id
1 'polypeptide(L)'
;MSRHVAKLARLTANTARPLALRIPLRAAAIAGASSGRSSLHLSAQIQRTSIRFASSDATAGSTTDPSLVRGDELMQRAGAALEEGDVETARGLYEECVGVCEGANAWFNLGVCEYHLMATYWAQDEQDPGSDAAENTPAAIKAWEKSLEHVPSSDAHTNLASAHILSKPPQPALAVKHLTAALELSPDDPEIAFNLAAVLESTGSLEHALKLYKRAEDGGISRAKQNIISISAKIMGQKSAAALASSSGTSP
;
A
#
# COMPACT_ATOMS: atom_id res chain seq x y z
N MET A 1 -24.63 15.22 11.53
CA MET A 1 -23.39 14.42 11.65
C MET A 1 -22.98 13.66 10.36
N SER A 2 -23.67 13.82 9.21
CA SER A 2 -23.43 12.99 8.01
C SER A 2 -22.55 13.64 6.89
N ARG A 3 -22.20 14.93 7.00
CA ARG A 3 -21.44 15.66 5.96
C ARG A 3 -19.91 15.67 6.14
N HIS A 4 -19.39 15.25 7.29
CA HIS A 4 -17.94 15.19 7.54
C HIS A 4 -17.30 13.87 7.11
N VAL A 5 -18.04 12.75 7.20
CA VAL A 5 -17.58 11.42 6.75
C VAL A 5 -17.41 11.36 5.23
N ALA A 6 -18.33 11.99 4.47
CA ALA A 6 -18.22 12.07 3.01
C ALA A 6 -17.05 12.95 2.51
N LYS A 7 -16.50 13.83 3.36
CA LYS A 7 -15.35 14.68 3.02
C LYS A 7 -14.02 13.96 3.22
N LEU A 8 -13.94 13.01 4.16
CA LEU A 8 -12.79 12.11 4.33
C LEU A 8 -12.59 11.21 3.09
N ALA A 9 -13.68 10.68 2.52
CA ALA A 9 -13.62 9.86 1.30
C ALA A 9 -13.22 10.66 0.04
N ARG A 10 -13.58 11.96 -0.03
CA ARG A 10 -13.27 12.82 -1.19
C ARG A 10 -11.89 13.50 -1.12
N LEU A 11 -11.37 13.78 0.07
CA LEU A 11 -10.01 14.31 0.24
C LEU A 11 -8.94 13.22 0.09
N THR A 12 -9.27 11.97 0.40
CA THR A 12 -8.44 10.81 0.11
C THR A 12 -8.51 10.42 -1.36
N ALA A 13 -9.64 10.56 -2.06
CA ALA A 13 -9.72 10.27 -3.50
C ALA A 13 -8.78 11.11 -4.39
N ASN A 14 -8.33 12.29 -3.95
CA ASN A 14 -7.43 13.17 -4.72
C ASN A 14 -5.97 13.14 -4.24
N THR A 15 -5.65 12.34 -3.22
CA THR A 15 -4.28 12.18 -2.68
C THR A 15 -3.86 10.71 -2.49
N ALA A 16 -4.82 9.79 -2.46
CA ALA A 16 -4.63 8.35 -2.52
C ALA A 16 -5.01 7.85 -3.91
N ARG A 17 -4.15 8.15 -4.89
CA ARG A 17 -3.98 7.21 -6.02
C ARG A 17 -3.43 5.93 -5.39
N PRO A 18 -3.99 4.73 -5.66
CA PRO A 18 -3.40 3.50 -5.17
C PRO A 18 -1.92 3.47 -5.56
N LEU A 19 -1.05 3.42 -4.55
CA LEU A 19 0.35 3.08 -4.74
C LEU A 19 0.39 1.67 -5.35
N ALA A 20 1.12 1.53 -6.45
CA ALA A 20 1.19 0.37 -7.35
C ALA A 20 0.00 0.20 -8.31
N LEU A 21 0.12 0.79 -9.50
CA LEU A 21 -0.52 0.27 -10.70
C LEU A 21 0.35 0.54 -11.92
N ARG A 22 0.87 -0.55 -12.53
CA ARG A 22 1.12 -0.70 -13.97
C ARG A 22 1.63 -2.12 -14.30
N ILE A 23 0.72 -3.06 -14.49
CA ILE A 23 0.94 -4.19 -15.40
C ILE A 23 0.58 -3.69 -16.81
N PRO A 24 1.39 -3.91 -17.86
CA PRO A 24 1.05 -3.49 -19.21
C PRO A 24 -0.06 -4.39 -19.79
N LEU A 25 -1.27 -3.86 -19.95
CA LEU A 25 -2.26 -4.49 -20.83
C LEU A 25 -1.80 -4.32 -22.28
N ARG A 26 -1.50 -5.44 -22.94
CA ARG A 26 -1.21 -5.50 -24.38
C ARG A 26 -2.52 -5.33 -25.14
N ALA A 27 -2.91 -4.10 -25.48
CA ALA A 27 -4.10 -3.84 -26.29
C ALA A 27 -3.78 -4.06 -27.78
N ALA A 28 -4.47 -5.02 -28.39
CA ALA A 28 -4.52 -5.20 -29.83
C ALA A 28 -5.12 -3.95 -30.50
N ALA A 29 -4.45 -3.51 -31.58
CA ALA A 29 -4.88 -2.35 -32.35
C ALA A 29 -6.17 -2.63 -33.13
N ILE A 30 -7.17 -1.75 -32.97
CA ILE A 30 -8.22 -1.57 -33.98
C ILE A 30 -8.30 -0.06 -34.26
N ALA A 31 -8.09 0.28 -35.52
CA ALA A 31 -8.06 1.64 -36.04
C ALA A 31 -9.46 2.28 -36.10
N GLY A 32 -9.52 3.60 -35.90
CA GLY A 32 -10.71 4.42 -36.18
C GLY A 32 -10.50 5.87 -35.77
N ALA A 33 -10.58 6.79 -36.74
CA ALA A 33 -10.06 8.15 -36.67
C ALA A 33 -11.07 9.23 -36.23
N SER A 34 -10.52 10.35 -35.73
CA SER A 34 -11.03 11.75 -35.67
C SER A 34 -12.25 12.02 -34.76
N SER A 35 -12.41 13.14 -34.03
CA SER A 35 -11.86 14.49 -34.11
C SER A 35 -12.11 15.29 -32.80
N GLY A 36 -11.11 16.05 -32.33
CA GLY A 36 -11.25 17.41 -31.75
C GLY A 36 -11.93 17.63 -30.39
N ARG A 37 -11.11 17.88 -29.35
CA ARG A 37 -11.13 19.13 -28.53
C ARG A 37 -9.98 19.13 -27.51
N SER A 38 -9.26 20.24 -27.47
CA SER A 38 -8.10 20.49 -26.63
C SER A 38 -8.44 20.42 -25.14
N SER A 39 -7.75 19.53 -24.42
CA SER A 39 -7.62 19.59 -22.96
C SER A 39 -6.14 19.48 -22.60
N LEU A 40 -5.72 20.35 -21.68
CA LEU A 40 -4.35 20.47 -21.19
C LEU A 40 -3.87 19.11 -20.65
N HIS A 41 -2.92 18.49 -21.35
CA HIS A 41 -2.29 17.25 -20.92
C HIS A 41 -1.44 17.48 -19.68
N LEU A 42 -1.97 17.13 -18.50
CA LEU A 42 -1.15 16.91 -17.32
C LEU A 42 -0.51 15.52 -17.46
N SER A 43 0.69 15.50 -18.01
CA SER A 43 1.50 14.28 -18.20
C SER A 43 1.78 13.63 -16.85
N ALA A 44 0.99 12.62 -16.49
CA ALA A 44 1.27 11.75 -15.36
C ALA A 44 2.49 10.88 -15.69
N GLN A 45 3.68 11.36 -15.32
CA GLN A 45 4.92 10.61 -15.42
C GLN A 45 4.95 9.58 -14.29
N ILE A 46 4.27 8.46 -14.52
CA ILE A 46 4.20 7.31 -13.61
C ILE A 46 5.53 6.56 -13.71
N GLN A 47 6.41 6.75 -12.72
CA GLN A 47 7.56 5.88 -12.52
C GLN A 47 7.11 4.53 -11.95
N ARG A 48 7.72 3.46 -12.46
CA ARG A 48 7.50 2.07 -12.07
C ARG A 48 7.90 1.87 -10.60
N THR A 49 6.94 1.73 -9.70
CA THR A 49 7.19 0.97 -8.46
C THR A 49 7.14 -0.50 -8.85
N SER A 50 8.32 -1.11 -9.02
CA SER A 50 8.44 -2.56 -9.16
C SER A 50 7.76 -3.21 -7.97
N ILE A 51 6.85 -4.15 -8.23
CA ILE A 51 6.29 -4.99 -7.17
C ILE A 51 7.47 -5.72 -6.52
N ARG A 52 7.70 -5.52 -5.22
CA ARG A 52 8.74 -6.25 -4.49
C ARG A 52 8.14 -7.56 -4.00
N PHE A 53 8.63 -8.66 -4.54
CA PHE A 53 8.35 -10.00 -4.05
C PHE A 53 9.55 -10.49 -3.25
N ALA A 54 9.31 -11.38 -2.28
CA ALA A 54 10.40 -12.06 -1.60
C ALA A 54 10.97 -13.15 -2.52
N SER A 55 12.29 -13.13 -2.76
CA SER A 55 12.98 -14.20 -3.48
C SER A 55 13.11 -15.44 -2.60
N SER A 56 13.14 -16.64 -3.19
CA SER A 56 13.45 -17.86 -2.44
C SER A 56 14.91 -17.84 -1.98
N ASP A 57 15.15 -18.05 -0.68
CA ASP A 57 16.49 -18.39 -0.16
C ASP A 57 16.72 -19.87 -0.44
N ALA A 58 17.16 -20.19 -1.66
CA ALA A 58 17.59 -21.53 -2.00
C ALA A 58 18.85 -21.87 -1.19
N THR A 59 18.68 -22.46 -0.01
CA THR A 59 19.79 -23.16 0.63
C THR A 59 20.15 -24.32 -0.28
N ALA A 60 21.25 -24.20 -1.00
CA ALA A 60 21.87 -25.29 -1.73
C ALA A 60 22.44 -26.32 -0.73
N GLY A 61 21.54 -26.98 -0.01
CA GLY A 61 21.80 -28.14 0.83
C GLY A 61 21.05 -29.31 0.21
N SER A 62 21.72 -30.45 0.08
CA SER A 62 21.11 -31.72 -0.33
C SER A 62 19.96 -32.10 0.62
N THR A 63 18.75 -31.56 0.39
CA THR A 63 17.57 -31.97 1.15
C THR A 63 16.94 -33.17 0.42
N THR A 64 16.95 -34.33 1.09
CA THR A 64 16.22 -35.53 0.68
C THR A 64 14.74 -35.47 1.05
N ASP A 65 14.25 -34.35 1.58
CA ASP A 65 12.86 -34.19 1.98
C ASP A 65 12.01 -33.81 0.73
N PRO A 66 11.10 -34.70 0.28
CA PRO A 66 10.26 -34.41 -0.88
C PRO A 66 9.37 -33.18 -0.70
N SER A 67 9.01 -32.82 0.54
CA SER A 67 8.19 -31.65 0.82
C SER A 67 8.92 -30.34 0.57
N LEU A 68 10.22 -30.27 0.93
CA LEU A 68 11.03 -29.08 0.68
C LEU A 68 11.31 -28.89 -0.82
N VAL A 69 11.63 -29.97 -1.53
CA VAL A 69 11.79 -29.93 -3.00
C VAL A 69 10.50 -29.46 -3.66
N ARG A 70 9.35 -29.99 -3.22
CA ARG A 70 8.04 -29.57 -3.73
C ARG A 70 7.75 -28.10 -3.41
N GLY A 71 8.06 -27.64 -2.21
CA GLY A 71 7.92 -26.24 -1.81
C GLY A 71 8.73 -25.30 -2.71
N ASP A 72 10.00 -25.62 -2.97
CA ASP A 72 10.86 -24.82 -3.84
C ASP A 72 10.35 -24.77 -5.30
N GLU A 73 9.87 -25.89 -5.83
CA GLU A 73 9.25 -25.93 -7.15
C GLU A 73 8.00 -25.05 -7.23
N LEU A 74 7.16 -25.08 -6.20
CA LEU A 74 5.96 -24.26 -6.11
C LEU A 74 6.33 -22.77 -6.04
N MET A 75 7.30 -22.41 -5.20
CA MET A 75 7.81 -21.03 -5.10
C MET A 75 8.32 -20.51 -6.45
N GLN A 76 9.12 -21.30 -7.17
CA GLN A 76 9.67 -20.89 -8.47
C GLN A 76 8.57 -20.68 -9.52
N ARG A 77 7.61 -21.62 -9.60
CA ARG A 77 6.48 -21.52 -10.53
C ARG A 77 5.56 -20.34 -10.19
N ALA A 78 5.31 -20.11 -8.90
CA ALA A 78 4.49 -18.99 -8.44
C ALA A 78 5.17 -17.64 -8.75
N GLY A 79 6.49 -17.56 -8.55
CA GLY A 79 7.29 -16.39 -8.95
C GLY A 79 7.22 -16.13 -10.45
N ALA A 80 7.39 -17.16 -11.28
CA ALA A 80 7.29 -17.02 -12.74
C ALA A 80 5.89 -16.53 -13.18
N ALA A 81 4.81 -17.08 -12.60
CA ALA A 81 3.45 -16.63 -12.87
C ALA A 81 3.25 -15.14 -12.53
N LEU A 82 3.82 -14.67 -11.41
CA LEU A 82 3.79 -13.24 -11.05
C LEU A 82 4.54 -12.35 -12.03
N GLU A 83 5.71 -12.80 -12.51
CA GLU A 83 6.49 -12.07 -13.52
C GLU A 83 5.73 -11.93 -14.84
N GLU A 84 4.93 -12.94 -15.20
CA GLU A 84 4.02 -12.92 -16.34
C GLU A 84 2.74 -12.08 -16.09
N GLY A 85 2.50 -11.70 -14.83
CA GLY A 85 1.33 -10.93 -14.40
C GLY A 85 0.09 -11.78 -14.14
N ASP A 86 0.20 -13.10 -14.12
CA ASP A 86 -0.87 -14.03 -13.78
C ASP A 86 -0.98 -14.22 -12.25
N VAL A 87 -1.63 -13.25 -11.62
CA VAL A 87 -1.79 -13.19 -10.16
C VAL A 87 -2.69 -14.31 -9.63
N GLU A 88 -3.69 -14.76 -10.40
CA GLU A 88 -4.60 -15.85 -10.00
C GLU A 88 -3.85 -17.18 -9.92
N THR A 89 -3.07 -17.52 -10.95
CA THR A 89 -2.23 -18.73 -10.95
C THR A 89 -1.19 -18.66 -9.83
N ALA A 90 -0.54 -17.51 -9.66
CA ALA A 90 0.41 -17.32 -8.57
C ALA A 90 -0.22 -17.51 -7.19
N ARG A 91 -1.43 -16.97 -6.94
CA ARG A 91 -2.16 -17.16 -5.68
C ARG A 91 -2.33 -18.65 -5.38
N GLY A 92 -2.86 -19.42 -6.34
CA GLY A 92 -3.09 -20.86 -6.14
C GLY A 92 -1.80 -21.64 -5.87
N LEU A 93 -0.71 -21.29 -6.53
CA LEU A 93 0.60 -21.92 -6.30
C LEU A 93 1.18 -21.57 -4.93
N TYR A 94 1.05 -20.32 -4.48
CA TYR A 94 1.48 -19.94 -3.12
C TYR A 94 0.59 -20.56 -2.04
N GLU A 95 -0.71 -20.71 -2.29
CA GLU A 95 -1.64 -21.41 -1.39
C GLU A 95 -1.25 -22.89 -1.24
N GLU A 96 -0.92 -23.57 -2.35
CA GLU A 96 -0.37 -24.93 -2.30
C GLU A 96 0.98 -24.94 -1.56
N CYS A 97 1.84 -23.95 -1.81
CA CYS A 97 3.16 -23.85 -1.20
C CYS A 97 3.10 -23.74 0.32
N VAL A 98 2.26 -22.87 0.86
CA VAL A 98 2.12 -22.69 2.33
C VAL A 98 1.53 -23.92 3.01
N GLY A 99 0.78 -24.76 2.28
CA GLY A 99 0.28 -26.05 2.79
C GLY A 99 1.34 -27.15 2.85
N VAL A 100 2.43 -27.02 2.10
CA VAL A 100 3.56 -27.98 2.07
C VAL A 100 4.72 -27.50 2.94
N CYS A 101 5.04 -26.21 2.86
CA CYS A 101 6.12 -25.57 3.61
C CYS A 101 5.66 -24.23 4.18
N GLU A 102 5.63 -24.13 5.50
CA GLU A 102 5.27 -22.89 6.21
C GLU A 102 6.49 -21.93 6.22
N GLY A 103 6.75 -21.31 5.08
CA GLY A 103 7.86 -20.37 4.88
C GLY A 103 7.40 -18.91 4.90
N ALA A 104 8.23 -18.03 5.48
CA ALA A 104 7.96 -16.59 5.53
C ALA A 104 7.67 -15.98 4.15
N ASN A 105 8.42 -16.41 3.12
CA ASN A 105 8.33 -15.86 1.76
C ASN A 105 7.07 -16.34 1.02
N ALA A 106 6.66 -17.59 1.22
CA ALA A 106 5.42 -18.11 0.64
C ALA A 106 4.21 -17.36 1.19
N TRP A 107 4.15 -17.20 2.52
CA TRP A 107 3.12 -16.39 3.17
C TRP A 107 3.16 -14.92 2.74
N PHE A 108 4.36 -14.34 2.62
CA PHE A 108 4.51 -12.96 2.17
C PHE A 108 3.96 -12.74 0.76
N ASN A 109 4.36 -13.59 -0.18
CA ASN A 109 3.96 -13.49 -1.58
C ASN A 109 2.48 -13.87 -1.77
N LEU A 110 1.93 -14.82 -1.00
CA LEU A 110 0.49 -15.08 -0.95
C LEU A 110 -0.28 -13.81 -0.55
N GLY A 111 0.16 -13.11 0.50
CA GLY A 111 -0.46 -11.85 0.91
C GLY A 111 -0.40 -10.78 -0.19
N VAL A 112 0.69 -10.72 -0.95
CA VAL A 112 0.83 -9.83 -2.12
C VAL A 112 -0.19 -10.20 -3.21
N CYS A 113 -0.33 -11.49 -3.54
CA CYS A 113 -1.33 -11.96 -4.49
C CYS A 113 -2.76 -11.60 -4.06
N GLU A 114 -3.13 -11.90 -2.82
CA GLU A 114 -4.45 -11.60 -2.26
C GLU A 114 -4.76 -10.09 -2.30
N TYR A 115 -3.77 -9.27 -1.94
CA TYR A 115 -3.90 -7.82 -1.97
C TYR A 115 -4.09 -7.28 -3.40
N HIS A 116 -3.39 -7.84 -4.38
CA HIS A 116 -3.55 -7.45 -5.78
C HIS A 116 -4.92 -7.86 -6.33
N LEU A 117 -5.36 -9.09 -6.05
CA LEU A 117 -6.68 -9.56 -6.49
C LEU A 117 -7.78 -8.70 -5.88
N MET A 118 -7.69 -8.42 -4.57
CA MET A 118 -8.54 -7.43 -3.91
C MET A 118 -8.57 -6.10 -4.70
N ALA A 119 -7.41 -5.49 -4.99
CA ALA A 119 -7.36 -4.23 -5.72
C ALA A 119 -7.99 -4.29 -7.13
N THR A 120 -7.87 -5.42 -7.83
CA THR A 120 -8.50 -5.60 -9.15
C THR A 120 -10.03 -5.68 -9.08
N TYR A 121 -10.58 -6.35 -8.06
CA TYR A 121 -12.03 -6.40 -7.86
C TYR A 121 -12.61 -5.03 -7.50
N TRP A 122 -11.87 -4.18 -6.78
CA TRP A 122 -12.28 -2.79 -6.51
C TRP A 122 -12.36 -1.91 -7.78
N ALA A 123 -11.66 -2.27 -8.85
CA ALA A 123 -11.59 -1.47 -10.08
C ALA A 123 -12.67 -1.82 -11.11
N GLN A 124 -13.36 -2.96 -10.96
CA GLN A 124 -14.27 -3.47 -11.99
C GLN A 124 -15.72 -2.99 -11.86
N ASP A 125 -16.15 -2.53 -10.69
CA ASP A 125 -17.52 -2.07 -10.49
C ASP A 125 -17.57 -0.73 -9.73
N GLU A 126 -17.80 0.34 -10.49
CA GLU A 126 -17.86 1.72 -10.00
C GLU A 126 -19.21 2.03 -9.32
N GLN A 127 -20.23 1.16 -9.52
CA GLN A 127 -21.60 1.36 -9.04
C GLN A 127 -22.01 0.39 -7.92
N ASP A 128 -21.37 -0.77 -7.83
CA ASP A 128 -21.52 -1.69 -6.70
C ASP A 128 -20.16 -2.34 -6.41
N PRO A 129 -19.31 -1.78 -5.53
CA PRO A 129 -18.06 -2.44 -5.18
C PRO A 129 -18.41 -3.74 -4.48
N GLY A 130 -18.45 -4.83 -5.27
CA GLY A 130 -18.98 -6.12 -4.85
C GLY A 130 -18.52 -6.48 -3.45
N SER A 131 -19.47 -6.99 -2.66
CA SER A 131 -19.31 -7.48 -1.29
C SER A 131 -18.00 -8.22 -1.04
N ASP A 132 -17.46 -8.86 -2.07
CA ASP A 132 -16.35 -9.80 -2.02
C ASP A 132 -14.98 -9.10 -1.99
N ALA A 133 -14.89 -7.85 -2.48
CA ALA A 133 -13.64 -7.09 -2.49
C ALA A 133 -13.29 -6.52 -1.09
N ALA A 134 -14.30 -6.36 -0.23
CA ALA A 134 -14.11 -6.13 1.21
C ALA A 134 -13.86 -7.44 1.97
N GLU A 135 -14.20 -8.59 1.38
CA GLU A 135 -14.06 -9.93 1.95
C GLU A 135 -12.64 -10.51 1.79
N ASN A 136 -11.84 -10.01 0.83
CA ASN A 136 -10.46 -10.46 0.60
C ASN A 136 -9.36 -9.68 1.35
N THR A 137 -9.64 -8.47 1.89
CA THR A 137 -8.66 -7.76 2.74
C THR A 137 -8.19 -8.60 3.95
N PRO A 138 -9.06 -9.38 4.63
CA PRO A 138 -8.66 -10.32 5.67
C PRO A 138 -7.64 -11.38 5.23
N ALA A 139 -7.71 -11.88 3.99
CA ALA A 139 -6.80 -12.93 3.51
C ALA A 139 -5.36 -12.39 3.36
N ALA A 140 -5.20 -11.22 2.75
CA ALA A 140 -3.90 -10.55 2.64
C ALA A 140 -3.30 -10.23 4.03
N ILE A 141 -4.12 -9.69 4.95
CA ILE A 141 -3.70 -9.41 6.32
C ILE A 141 -3.21 -10.68 7.00
N LYS A 142 -4.02 -11.74 6.99
CA LYS A 142 -3.69 -13.02 7.62
C LYS A 142 -2.39 -13.61 7.05
N ALA A 143 -2.19 -13.55 5.74
CA ALA A 143 -0.99 -14.07 5.09
C ALA A 143 0.27 -13.29 5.51
N TRP A 144 0.21 -11.95 5.58
CA TRP A 144 1.35 -11.17 6.08
C TRP A 144 1.58 -11.30 7.58
N GLU A 145 0.53 -11.47 8.39
CA GLU A 145 0.68 -11.81 9.81
C GLU A 145 1.40 -13.16 9.97
N LYS A 146 1.01 -14.17 9.19
CA LYS A 146 1.70 -15.47 9.14
C LYS A 146 3.16 -15.34 8.71
N SER A 147 3.45 -14.54 7.69
CA SER A 147 4.82 -14.26 7.28
C SER A 147 5.66 -13.69 8.44
N LEU A 148 5.09 -12.75 9.19
CA LEU A 148 5.75 -12.13 10.35
C LEU A 148 5.92 -13.07 11.56
N GLU A 149 5.11 -14.13 11.69
CA GLU A 149 5.32 -15.18 12.70
C GLU A 149 6.64 -15.93 12.45
N HIS A 150 7.10 -16.01 11.19
CA HIS A 150 8.36 -16.68 10.82
C HIS A 150 9.55 -15.73 10.91
N VAL A 151 9.48 -14.56 10.26
CA VAL A 151 10.59 -13.60 10.17
C VAL A 151 10.06 -12.16 10.22
N PRO A 152 10.59 -11.29 11.10
CA PRO A 152 10.28 -9.86 11.08
C PRO A 152 10.63 -9.21 9.74
N SER A 153 9.72 -8.42 9.18
CA SER A 153 9.91 -7.78 7.87
C SER A 153 9.30 -6.39 7.81
N SER A 154 10.10 -5.39 7.42
CA SER A 154 9.61 -4.02 7.20
C SER A 154 8.63 -3.96 6.03
N ASP A 155 8.85 -4.78 5.00
CA ASP A 155 7.98 -4.84 3.82
C ASP A 155 6.62 -5.44 4.20
N ALA A 156 6.60 -6.51 5.00
CA ALA A 156 5.34 -7.13 5.46
C ALA A 156 4.52 -6.16 6.32
N HIS A 157 5.18 -5.42 7.22
CA HIS A 157 4.53 -4.37 7.99
C HIS A 157 4.02 -3.21 7.11
N THR A 158 4.78 -2.77 6.11
CA THR A 158 4.34 -1.72 5.17
C THR A 158 3.11 -2.15 4.37
N ASN A 159 3.07 -3.42 3.95
CA ASN A 159 1.96 -4.03 3.25
C ASN A 159 0.70 -4.16 4.14
N LEU A 160 0.86 -4.64 5.39
CA LEU A 160 -0.23 -4.69 6.37
C LEU A 160 -0.84 -3.31 6.63
N ALA A 161 -0.01 -2.29 6.77
CA ALA A 161 -0.51 -0.93 6.93
C ALA A 161 -1.37 -0.49 5.74
N SER A 162 -0.94 -0.81 4.52
CA SER A 162 -1.70 -0.51 3.30
C SER A 162 -3.05 -1.26 3.27
N ALA A 163 -3.07 -2.54 3.66
CA ALA A 163 -4.33 -3.30 3.78
C ALA A 163 -5.28 -2.74 4.86
N HIS A 164 -4.75 -2.29 6.00
CA HIS A 164 -5.58 -1.65 7.03
C HIS A 164 -6.17 -0.31 6.58
N ILE A 165 -5.45 0.47 5.76
CA ILE A 165 -5.99 1.70 5.18
C ILE A 165 -7.09 1.42 4.16
N LEU A 166 -6.97 0.34 3.38
CA LEU A 166 -7.98 -0.05 2.39
C LEU A 166 -9.13 -0.89 2.96
N SER A 167 -9.03 -1.34 4.22
CA SER A 167 -10.10 -2.07 4.89
C SER A 167 -11.40 -1.26 4.94
N LYS A 168 -12.55 -1.95 5.04
CA LYS A 168 -13.87 -1.33 5.23
C LYS A 168 -14.47 -1.82 6.57
N PRO A 169 -14.54 -0.96 7.61
CA PRO A 169 -14.06 0.42 7.67
C PRO A 169 -12.52 0.53 7.70
N PRO A 170 -11.94 1.68 7.27
CA PRO A 170 -10.50 1.90 7.37
C PRO A 170 -10.00 1.87 8.81
N GLN A 171 -8.81 1.30 9.01
CA GLN A 171 -8.19 1.11 10.33
C GLN A 171 -6.84 1.85 10.45
N PRO A 172 -6.83 3.20 10.43
CA PRO A 172 -5.59 3.97 10.37
C PRO A 172 -4.72 3.82 11.63
N ALA A 173 -5.30 3.51 12.79
CA ALA A 173 -4.53 3.24 14.01
C ALA A 173 -3.65 2.00 13.88
N LEU A 174 -4.16 0.92 13.25
CA LEU A 174 -3.37 -0.27 12.96
C LEU A 174 -2.31 0.02 11.89
N ALA A 175 -2.65 0.82 10.88
CA ALA A 175 -1.67 1.24 9.88
C ALA A 175 -0.49 2.02 10.49
N VAL A 176 -0.76 2.95 11.43
CA VAL A 176 0.29 3.66 12.19
C VAL A 176 1.14 2.66 12.98
N LYS A 177 0.52 1.70 13.69
CA LYS A 177 1.24 0.66 14.44
C LYS A 177 2.22 -0.10 13.54
N HIS A 178 1.76 -0.59 12.40
CA HIS A 178 2.59 -1.35 11.49
C HIS A 178 3.68 -0.51 10.81
N LEU A 179 3.37 0.71 10.37
CA LEU A 179 4.39 1.60 9.79
C LEU A 179 5.44 2.04 10.81
N THR A 180 5.06 2.14 12.09
CA THR A 180 6.01 2.39 13.19
C THR A 180 6.95 1.19 13.34
N ALA A 181 6.43 -0.04 13.38
CA ALA A 181 7.25 -1.25 13.44
C ALA A 181 8.15 -1.40 12.20
N ALA A 182 7.64 -1.08 11.00
CA ALA A 182 8.43 -1.08 9.78
C ALA A 182 9.61 -0.09 9.85
N LEU A 183 9.36 1.09 10.42
CA LEU A 183 10.38 2.12 10.61
C LEU A 183 11.38 1.76 11.72
N GLU A 184 10.99 0.97 12.71
CA GLU A 184 11.92 0.44 13.72
C GLU A 184 12.87 -0.60 13.11
N LEU A 185 12.39 -1.44 12.19
CA LEU A 185 13.21 -2.41 11.47
C LEU A 185 14.14 -1.76 10.44
N SER A 186 13.63 -0.74 9.73
CA SER A 186 14.34 -0.06 8.65
C SER A 186 14.31 1.46 8.89
N PRO A 187 15.07 1.97 9.88
CA PRO A 187 15.00 3.37 10.29
C PRO A 187 15.29 4.33 9.16
N ASP A 188 16.26 4.01 8.30
CA ASP A 188 16.73 4.93 7.26
C ASP A 188 15.94 4.80 5.95
N ASP A 189 14.88 4.00 5.90
CA ASP A 189 14.03 3.90 4.70
C ASP A 189 13.11 5.13 4.60
N PRO A 190 13.33 6.00 3.60
CA PRO A 190 12.58 7.23 3.47
C PRO A 190 11.17 7.01 2.92
N GLU A 191 10.90 5.88 2.26
CA GLU A 191 9.57 5.51 1.77
C GLU A 191 8.66 5.08 2.94
N ILE A 192 9.20 4.37 3.93
CA ILE A 192 8.45 4.04 5.16
C ILE A 192 8.11 5.32 5.93
N ALA A 193 9.07 6.24 6.06
CA ALA A 193 8.83 7.55 6.68
C ALA A 193 7.74 8.34 5.93
N PHE A 194 7.76 8.32 4.59
CA PHE A 194 6.72 8.94 3.77
C PHE A 194 5.34 8.31 4.00
N ASN A 195 5.25 6.98 4.02
CA ASN A 195 3.99 6.27 4.20
C ASN A 195 3.40 6.54 5.60
N LEU A 196 4.22 6.53 6.65
CA LEU A 196 3.78 6.89 8.00
C LEU A 196 3.28 8.34 8.07
N ALA A 197 3.98 9.26 7.41
CA ALA A 197 3.58 10.66 7.34
C ALA A 197 2.20 10.84 6.69
N ALA A 198 1.92 10.10 5.60
CA ALA A 198 0.63 10.15 4.91
C ALA A 198 -0.52 9.66 5.79
N VAL A 199 -0.33 8.58 6.54
CA VAL A 199 -1.35 8.08 7.47
C VAL A 199 -1.58 9.08 8.62
N LEU A 200 -0.51 9.65 9.17
CA LEU A 200 -0.60 10.65 10.24
C LEU A 200 -1.28 11.95 9.77
N GLU A 201 -1.02 12.38 8.53
CA GLU A 201 -1.72 13.51 7.93
C GLU A 201 -3.23 13.25 7.82
N SER A 202 -3.61 12.04 7.38
CA SER A 202 -5.02 11.67 7.22
C SER A 202 -5.79 11.61 8.55
N THR A 203 -5.09 11.36 9.65
CA THR A 203 -5.63 11.31 11.02
C THR A 203 -5.48 12.64 11.77
N GLY A 204 -4.96 13.69 11.12
CA GLY A 204 -4.84 15.03 11.69
C GLY A 204 -3.62 15.24 12.59
N SER A 205 -2.72 14.27 12.70
CA SER A 205 -1.45 14.40 13.44
C SER A 205 -0.40 15.16 12.62
N LEU A 206 -0.71 16.42 12.29
CA LEU A 206 -0.01 17.21 11.28
C LEU A 206 1.46 17.49 11.63
N GLU A 207 1.77 17.78 12.89
CA GLU A 207 3.14 18.06 13.34
C GLU A 207 4.04 16.83 13.21
N HIS A 208 3.52 15.64 13.51
CA HIS A 208 4.25 14.39 13.35
C HIS A 208 4.42 14.05 11.87
N ALA A 209 3.37 14.21 11.07
CA ALA A 209 3.44 14.03 9.62
C ALA A 209 4.50 14.96 9.00
N LEU A 210 4.55 16.24 9.38
CA LEU A 210 5.53 17.20 8.86
C LEU A 210 6.98 16.75 9.14
N LYS A 211 7.28 16.27 10.35
CA LYS A 211 8.62 15.78 10.70
C LYS A 211 9.03 14.60 9.82
N LEU A 212 8.12 13.66 9.60
CA LEU A 212 8.39 12.46 8.81
C LEU A 212 8.46 12.74 7.31
N TYR A 213 7.64 13.63 6.77
CA TYR A 213 7.79 14.05 5.37
C TYR A 213 9.12 14.76 5.12
N LYS A 214 9.61 15.57 6.06
CA LYS A 214 10.96 16.15 5.96
C LYS A 214 12.04 15.08 5.94
N ARG A 215 11.95 14.10 6.85
CA ARG A 215 12.86 12.94 6.83
C ARG A 215 12.82 12.19 5.49
N ALA A 216 11.63 11.98 4.95
CA ALA A 216 11.47 11.34 3.65
C ALA A 216 12.09 12.18 2.52
N GLU A 217 11.89 13.50 2.53
CA GLU A 217 12.53 14.42 1.57
C GLU A 217 14.05 14.35 1.66
N ASP A 218 14.61 14.43 2.87
CA ASP A 218 16.04 14.38 3.14
C ASP A 218 16.66 13.05 2.66
N GLY A 219 15.91 11.95 2.77
CA GLY A 219 16.29 10.65 2.23
C GLY A 219 16.01 10.45 0.73
N GLY A 220 15.56 11.48 0.01
CA GLY A 220 15.45 11.47 -1.46
C GLY A 220 14.03 11.32 -2.02
N ILE A 221 12.99 11.26 -1.19
CA ILE A 221 11.59 11.22 -1.64
C ILE A 221 11.15 12.63 -2.05
N SER A 222 11.54 13.03 -3.26
CA SER A 222 11.28 14.37 -3.80
C SER A 222 9.80 14.79 -3.79
N ARG A 223 8.87 13.84 -3.93
CA ARG A 223 7.42 14.07 -3.85
C ARG A 223 6.95 14.53 -2.46
N ALA A 224 7.73 14.32 -1.40
CA ALA A 224 7.41 14.79 -0.06
C ALA A 224 7.35 16.32 0.04
N LYS A 225 8.08 17.04 -0.83
CA LYS A 225 8.08 18.53 -0.90
C LYS A 225 6.69 19.13 -0.94
N GLN A 226 5.82 18.58 -1.79
CA GLN A 226 4.47 19.11 -1.95
C GLN A 226 3.62 18.88 -0.69
N ASN A 227 3.81 17.74 -0.02
CA ASN A 227 3.13 17.41 1.22
C ASN A 227 3.59 18.32 2.36
N ILE A 228 4.90 18.61 2.44
CA ILE A 228 5.48 19.54 3.43
C ILE A 228 4.87 20.93 3.29
N ILE A 229 4.74 21.44 2.06
CA ILE A 229 4.11 22.73 1.77
C ILE A 229 2.65 22.72 2.24
N SER A 230 1.88 21.71 1.81
CA SER A 230 0.46 21.54 2.16
C SER A 230 0.24 21.51 3.67
N ILE A 231 1.01 20.69 4.39
CA ILE A 231 0.86 20.50 5.84
C ILE A 231 1.32 21.74 6.61
N SER A 232 2.40 22.39 6.18
CA SER A 232 2.87 23.63 6.82
C SER A 232 1.78 24.71 6.77
N ALA A 233 1.06 24.83 5.64
CA ALA A 233 -0.07 25.74 5.51
C ALA A 233 -1.25 25.35 6.44
N LYS A 234 -1.58 24.05 6.53
CA LYS A 234 -2.63 23.55 7.44
C LYS A 234 -2.31 23.85 8.91
N ILE A 235 -1.08 23.58 9.34
CA ILE A 235 -0.61 23.84 10.72
C ILE A 235 -0.69 25.34 11.03
N MET A 236 -0.23 26.20 10.12
CA MET A 236 -0.30 27.64 10.30
C MET A 236 -1.76 28.11 10.43
N GLY A 237 -2.65 27.60 9.59
CA GLY A 237 -4.09 27.90 9.66
C GLY A 237 -4.70 27.49 11.01
N GLN A 238 -4.38 26.29 11.52
CA GLN A 238 -4.87 25.81 12.81
C GLN A 238 -4.37 26.65 13.98
N LYS A 239 -3.09 27.04 13.98
CA LYS A 239 -2.50 27.90 15.02
C LYS A 239 -3.14 29.29 15.02
N SER A 240 -3.33 29.89 13.85
CA SER A 240 -3.99 31.20 13.72
C SER A 240 -5.44 31.15 14.19
N ALA A 241 -6.19 30.09 13.84
CA ALA A 241 -7.56 29.90 14.30
C ALA A 241 -7.64 29.71 15.83
N ALA A 242 -6.72 28.94 16.42
CA ALA A 242 -6.64 28.73 17.86
C ALA A 242 -6.32 30.04 18.61
N ALA A 243 -5.38 30.85 18.09
CA ALA A 243 -5.04 32.15 18.67
C ALA A 243 -6.24 33.11 18.67
N LEU A 244 -6.97 33.20 17.56
CA LEU A 244 -8.18 34.03 17.46
C LEU A 244 -9.25 33.58 18.46
N ALA A 245 -9.51 32.26 18.56
CA ALA A 245 -10.48 31.72 19.51
C ALA A 245 -10.12 32.04 20.97
N SER A 246 -8.82 31.96 21.32
CA SER A 246 -8.34 32.31 22.66
C SER A 246 -8.49 33.80 22.99
N SER A 247 -8.39 34.69 22.00
CA SER A 247 -8.55 36.14 22.19
C SER A 247 -10.02 36.58 22.32
N SER A 248 -10.96 35.83 21.75
CA SER A 248 -12.41 36.14 21.80
C SER A 248 -13.13 35.58 23.04
N GLY A 249 -12.51 34.64 23.77
CA GLY A 249 -13.09 34.01 24.97
C GLY A 249 -12.84 34.79 26.27
N THR A 250 -12.10 35.90 26.22
CA THR A 250 -11.81 36.80 27.34
C THR A 250 -12.51 38.14 27.14
N SER A 251 -13.82 38.17 27.37
CA SER A 251 -14.57 39.41 27.65
C SER A 251 -15.34 39.20 28.96
N PRO A 252 -15.04 39.96 30.02
CA PRO A 252 -15.70 39.86 31.32
C PRO A 252 -17.14 40.37 31.32
#